data_AF-A0A956CYD2-F1
#
_entry.id   AF-A0A956CYD2-F1
#
_cell.length_a   1.000
_cell.length_b   1.000
_cell.length_c   1.000
_cell.angle_alpha   90.00
_cell.angle_beta   90.00
_cell.angle_gamma   90.00
#
_symmetry.space_group_name_H-M   'P 1'
#
loop_
_entity.id
_entity.type
_entity.pdbx_description
1 polymer ?
#
loop_
_entity_poly.entity_id
_entity_poly.type
_entity_poly.pdbx_seq_one_letter_code
_entity_poly.pdbx_strand_id
1 'polypeptide(L)'
;MGDSGPAPTDAGFDGGPPPDAGPIDPCGDGLDGDMDGTIDEGCECLPGETQRCYDGEAALAGIGACAWGTQRCASDFEFGAWDVCVGSGAPGPEDCDGVDNDCDEIVDEGCDCEIGATVDCYEGPAITEGVGSCVRGRITCTPTPGGGSSFSGCEGSVLPSEEICDGAGDEDCDELIDEGCDCLLGSSHDCYGGAPGTAGIGECAAGTQDCVMLPDGSVGWSACTGEARPGTEVCTGGLDEDCDGLTD
;
A
#
# COMPACT_ATOMS: atom_id res chain seq x y z
N MET A 1 -70.40 -60.86 36.18
CA MET A 1 -69.89 -60.79 37.57
C MET A 1 -68.47 -60.29 37.41
N GLY A 2 -68.23 -58.98 37.58
CA GLY A 2 -67.67 -58.42 38.81
C GLY A 2 -66.14 -58.61 38.77
N ASP A 3 -65.25 -57.65 38.99
CA ASP A 3 -65.33 -56.40 39.74
C ASP A 3 -64.09 -55.56 39.38
N SER A 4 -64.16 -54.30 39.79
CA SER A 4 -63.30 -53.13 39.74
C SER A 4 -61.79 -53.33 40.01
N GLY A 5 -60.96 -52.43 39.45
CA GLY A 5 -59.47 -52.43 39.42
C GLY A 5 -58.71 -52.14 40.73
N PRO A 6 -57.37 -51.96 40.68
CA PRO A 6 -56.85 -50.59 40.84
C PRO A 6 -55.53 -50.23 40.08
N ALA A 7 -55.35 -48.90 39.97
CA ALA A 7 -54.13 -48.06 39.95
C ALA A 7 -53.11 -48.12 38.79
N PRO A 8 -52.74 -46.95 38.22
CA PRO A 8 -51.48 -46.77 37.51
C PRO A 8 -50.36 -46.53 38.53
N THR A 9 -49.21 -47.16 38.35
CA THR A 9 -47.99 -46.83 39.10
C THR A 9 -46.80 -46.70 38.17
N ASP A 10 -46.21 -45.53 38.29
CA ASP A 10 -44.85 -45.13 37.96
C ASP A 10 -44.40 -45.15 36.50
N ALA A 11 -44.45 -43.94 35.93
CA ALA A 11 -43.55 -43.53 34.87
C ALA A 11 -42.12 -43.52 35.43
N GLY A 12 -41.35 -44.55 35.10
CA GLY A 12 -39.90 -44.49 35.20
C GLY A 12 -39.39 -43.40 34.26
N PHE A 13 -39.10 -42.23 34.82
CA PHE A 13 -38.21 -41.25 34.21
C PHE A 13 -36.83 -41.89 34.15
N ASP A 14 -36.56 -42.59 33.05
CA ASP A 14 -35.23 -43.04 32.69
C ASP A 14 -34.45 -41.80 32.26
N GLY A 15 -33.86 -41.13 33.26
CA GLY A 15 -33.01 -39.95 33.10
C GLY A 15 -31.71 -40.35 32.40
N GLY A 16 -31.78 -40.54 31.08
CA GLY A 16 -30.61 -40.37 30.24
C GLY A 16 -30.19 -38.89 30.28
N PRO A 17 -28.89 -38.58 30.39
CA PRO A 17 -28.43 -37.19 30.32
C PRO A 17 -28.92 -36.56 29.01
N PRO A 18 -29.36 -35.28 29.05
CA PRO A 18 -29.88 -34.61 27.86
C PRO A 18 -28.83 -34.62 26.74
N PRO A 19 -29.24 -34.78 25.47
CA PRO A 19 -28.35 -34.87 24.33
C PRO A 19 -27.90 -33.48 23.90
N ASP A 20 -27.16 -32.77 24.76
CA ASP A 20 -26.43 -31.54 24.39
C ASP A 20 -25.45 -31.09 25.51
N ALA A 21 -24.69 -32.01 26.10
CA ALA A 21 -23.62 -31.63 27.01
C ALA A 21 -22.31 -31.58 26.21
N GLY A 22 -21.82 -30.37 25.94
CA GLY A 22 -20.44 -30.15 25.54
C GLY A 22 -19.45 -30.69 26.57
N PRO A 23 -18.16 -30.34 26.49
CA PRO A 23 -17.26 -30.54 27.61
C PRO A 23 -17.92 -29.96 28.88
N ILE A 24 -17.91 -30.70 29.99
CA ILE A 24 -18.39 -30.13 31.26
C ILE A 24 -17.38 -29.08 31.72
N ASP A 25 -17.85 -27.88 32.07
CA ASP A 25 -17.00 -26.84 32.64
C ASP A 25 -16.60 -27.22 34.09
N PRO A 26 -15.31 -27.53 34.37
CA PRO A 26 -14.91 -28.05 35.66
C PRO A 26 -14.65 -26.95 36.68
N CYS A 27 -15.50 -26.88 37.71
CA CYS A 27 -15.37 -25.89 38.78
C CYS A 27 -13.96 -25.70 39.36
N GLY A 28 -13.54 -24.44 39.41
CA GLY A 28 -12.38 -23.91 40.12
C GLY A 28 -11.07 -23.99 39.34
N ASP A 29 -11.12 -24.25 38.03
CA ASP A 29 -9.92 -24.16 37.19
C ASP A 29 -9.73 -22.77 36.55
N GLY A 30 -10.80 -21.96 36.52
CA GLY A 30 -10.85 -20.61 35.98
C GLY A 30 -10.85 -20.56 34.46
N LEU A 31 -11.25 -21.64 33.79
CA LEU A 31 -11.29 -21.75 32.33
C LEU A 31 -12.73 -21.85 31.85
N ASP A 32 -12.99 -21.37 30.63
CA ASP A 32 -14.26 -21.62 29.93
C ASP A 32 -14.17 -22.98 29.21
N GLY A 33 -14.53 -24.06 29.91
CA GLY A 33 -14.36 -25.41 29.41
C GLY A 33 -15.23 -25.77 28.20
N ASP A 34 -16.38 -25.12 28.04
CA ASP A 34 -17.35 -25.38 26.97
C ASP A 34 -17.46 -24.25 25.93
N MET A 35 -16.68 -23.18 26.11
CA MET A 35 -16.54 -22.03 25.22
C MET A 35 -17.83 -21.25 25.01
N ASP A 36 -18.67 -21.16 26.05
CA ASP A 36 -19.96 -20.47 25.99
C ASP A 36 -19.88 -18.99 26.41
N GLY A 37 -18.69 -18.54 26.84
CA GLY A 37 -18.41 -17.18 27.31
C GLY A 37 -18.65 -17.00 28.80
N THR A 38 -18.96 -18.06 29.54
CA THR A 38 -19.04 -18.10 30.99
C THR A 38 -17.96 -19.02 31.55
N ILE A 39 -17.50 -18.72 32.76
CA ILE A 39 -16.38 -19.46 33.37
C ILE A 39 -16.84 -19.94 34.74
N ASP A 40 -16.57 -21.21 35.00
CA ASP A 40 -17.00 -21.93 36.18
C ASP A 40 -18.52 -21.84 36.39
N GLU A 41 -19.29 -22.07 35.32
CA GLU A 41 -20.74 -21.96 35.38
C GLU A 41 -21.39 -23.09 36.22
N GLY A 42 -22.43 -22.72 36.98
CA GLY A 42 -23.06 -23.65 37.92
C GLY A 42 -22.22 -24.02 39.16
N CYS A 43 -21.05 -23.39 39.34
CA CYS A 43 -20.18 -23.58 40.49
C CYS A 43 -20.56 -22.68 41.66
N GLU A 44 -20.64 -23.25 42.86
CA GLU A 44 -20.88 -22.49 44.08
C GLU A 44 -19.60 -21.75 44.51
N CYS A 45 -19.74 -20.46 44.83
CA CYS A 45 -18.66 -19.64 45.36
C CYS A 45 -19.12 -18.82 46.58
N LEU A 46 -18.18 -18.37 47.41
CA LEU A 46 -18.50 -17.52 48.55
C LEU A 46 -18.55 -16.04 48.14
N PRO A 47 -19.59 -15.26 48.54
CA PRO A 47 -19.66 -13.84 48.25
C PRO A 47 -18.37 -13.07 48.55
N GLY A 48 -17.82 -12.43 47.51
CA GLY A 48 -16.59 -11.66 47.59
C GLY A 48 -15.29 -12.45 47.39
N GLU A 49 -15.37 -13.77 47.19
CA GLU A 49 -14.26 -14.59 46.70
C GLU A 49 -13.82 -14.13 45.30
N THR A 50 -12.55 -14.33 44.98
CA THR A 50 -11.99 -13.99 43.68
C THR A 50 -11.19 -15.16 43.14
N GLN A 51 -11.26 -15.37 41.84
CA GLN A 51 -10.45 -16.35 41.14
C GLN A 51 -9.85 -15.74 39.88
N ARG A 52 -8.78 -16.36 39.36
CA ARG A 52 -8.34 -16.08 38.00
C ARG A 52 -9.40 -16.61 37.02
N CYS A 53 -9.46 -16.03 35.85
CA CYS A 53 -10.38 -16.46 34.80
C CYS A 53 -9.74 -16.25 33.43
N TYR A 54 -10.11 -17.06 32.46
CA TYR A 54 -9.72 -16.90 31.06
C TYR A 54 -10.85 -17.40 30.15
N ASP A 55 -11.39 -16.51 29.32
CA ASP A 55 -12.56 -16.69 28.47
C ASP A 55 -12.21 -17.12 27.03
N GLY A 56 -11.02 -17.70 26.84
CA GLY A 56 -10.54 -18.21 25.56
C GLY A 56 -10.07 -19.66 25.65
N GLU A 57 -9.40 -20.13 24.59
CA GLU A 57 -8.84 -21.49 24.57
C GLU A 57 -7.85 -21.72 25.71
N ALA A 58 -8.13 -22.69 26.58
CA ALA A 58 -7.32 -22.98 27.77
C ALA A 58 -5.81 -23.18 27.51
N ALA A 59 -5.44 -23.62 26.31
CA ALA A 59 -4.05 -23.79 25.90
C ALA A 59 -3.27 -22.47 25.80
N LEU A 60 -3.97 -21.35 25.53
CA LEU A 60 -3.38 -20.02 25.35
C LEU A 60 -3.26 -19.25 26.67
N ALA A 61 -3.94 -19.72 27.72
CA ALA A 61 -4.11 -18.98 28.97
C ALA A 61 -2.77 -18.71 29.69
N GLY A 62 -2.42 -17.43 29.81
CA GLY A 62 -1.20 -16.95 30.45
C GLY A 62 0.02 -16.87 29.53
N ILE A 63 -0.13 -17.10 28.23
CA ILE A 63 0.90 -16.91 27.22
C ILE A 63 0.81 -15.48 26.69
N GLY A 64 1.93 -14.77 26.64
CA GLY A 64 2.00 -13.44 26.01
C GLY A 64 0.91 -12.47 26.45
N ALA A 65 0.17 -11.95 25.47
CA ALA A 65 -0.96 -11.05 25.64
C ALA A 65 -2.22 -11.73 26.19
N CYS A 66 -2.35 -13.07 26.09
CA CYS A 66 -3.45 -13.88 26.64
C CYS A 66 -3.38 -14.03 28.15
N ALA A 67 -3.20 -12.92 28.85
CA ALA A 67 -3.08 -12.89 30.30
C ALA A 67 -4.38 -13.35 30.99
N TRP A 68 -4.23 -13.87 32.21
CA TRP A 68 -5.37 -14.20 33.07
C TRP A 68 -6.11 -12.95 33.52
N GLY A 69 -7.44 -13.01 33.47
CA GLY A 69 -8.32 -12.05 34.11
C GLY A 69 -8.60 -12.40 35.57
N THR A 70 -9.55 -11.68 36.17
CA THR A 70 -10.09 -11.98 37.50
C THR A 70 -11.62 -11.95 37.49
N GLN A 71 -12.23 -12.99 38.06
CA GLN A 71 -13.66 -13.03 38.39
C GLN A 71 -13.86 -12.83 39.88
N ARG A 72 -15.01 -12.23 40.22
CA ARG A 72 -15.45 -12.05 41.60
C ARG A 72 -16.77 -12.77 41.79
N CYS A 73 -16.91 -13.47 42.90
CA CYS A 73 -18.17 -14.08 43.28
C CYS A 73 -19.16 -13.00 43.75
N ALA A 74 -20.23 -12.80 43.00
CA ALA A 74 -21.35 -11.94 43.35
C ALA A 74 -22.36 -12.67 44.25
N SER A 75 -23.18 -11.91 44.98
CA SER A 75 -24.21 -12.45 45.87
C SER A 75 -25.57 -11.84 45.55
N ASP A 76 -26.23 -12.38 44.55
CA ASP A 76 -27.53 -11.87 44.12
C ASP A 76 -28.69 -12.74 44.63
N PHE A 77 -28.42 -13.94 45.16
CA PHE A 77 -29.42 -14.91 45.65
C PHE A 77 -28.93 -15.77 46.84
N GLU A 78 -29.64 -16.87 47.14
CA GLU A 78 -29.33 -17.84 48.21
C GLU A 78 -27.96 -18.55 48.02
N PHE A 79 -27.40 -18.50 46.81
CA PHE A 79 -26.07 -19.03 46.45
C PHE A 79 -25.24 -17.96 45.72
N GLY A 80 -23.92 -17.97 45.91
CA GLY A 80 -23.00 -17.10 45.18
C GLY A 80 -22.76 -17.61 43.76
N ALA A 81 -22.54 -16.69 42.82
CA ALA A 81 -22.23 -17.00 41.42
C ALA A 81 -21.05 -16.16 40.94
N TRP A 82 -20.22 -16.72 40.07
CA TRP A 82 -19.11 -15.99 39.44
C TRP A 82 -19.64 -14.91 38.49
N ASP A 83 -19.11 -13.69 38.63
CA ASP A 83 -19.39 -12.57 37.73
C ASP A 83 -18.55 -12.69 36.44
N VAL A 84 -18.63 -11.72 35.52
CA VAL A 84 -17.84 -11.70 34.28
C VAL A 84 -16.33 -11.70 34.54
N CYS A 85 -15.58 -12.34 33.64
CA CYS A 85 -14.13 -12.26 33.65
C CYS A 85 -13.67 -10.87 33.27
N VAL A 86 -12.87 -10.23 34.13
CA VAL A 86 -12.35 -8.89 33.87
C VAL A 86 -10.85 -8.95 33.66
N GLY A 87 -10.40 -8.43 32.53
CA GLY A 87 -8.99 -8.27 32.22
C GLY A 87 -8.29 -9.52 31.70
N SER A 88 -9.03 -10.55 31.26
CA SER A 88 -8.44 -11.58 30.41
C SER A 88 -8.00 -10.96 29.10
N GLY A 89 -6.83 -11.37 28.63
CA GLY A 89 -6.37 -11.07 27.28
C GLY A 89 -6.95 -12.05 26.28
N ALA A 90 -6.96 -11.66 25.01
CA ALA A 90 -7.39 -12.51 23.90
C ALA A 90 -6.30 -12.54 22.83
N PRO A 91 -6.14 -13.64 22.09
CA PRO A 91 -5.18 -13.72 21.01
C PRO A 91 -5.57 -12.75 19.88
N GLY A 92 -4.60 -12.05 19.34
CA GLY A 92 -4.74 -11.12 18.24
C GLY A 92 -3.51 -11.17 17.32
N PRO A 93 -3.53 -10.48 16.17
CA PRO A 93 -2.36 -10.44 15.30
C PRO A 93 -1.14 -9.79 15.97
N GLU A 94 0.06 -10.20 15.57
CA GLU A 94 1.31 -9.61 16.06
C GLU A 94 1.43 -8.11 15.76
N ASP A 95 1.69 -7.33 16.82
CA ASP A 95 1.90 -5.87 16.75
C ASP A 95 3.39 -5.50 16.64
N CYS A 96 4.30 -6.49 16.66
CA CYS A 96 5.76 -6.31 16.64
C CYS A 96 6.27 -5.44 17.80
N ASP A 97 5.75 -5.66 19.02
CA ASP A 97 5.99 -4.84 20.20
C ASP A 97 6.80 -5.56 21.30
N GLY A 98 7.30 -6.77 21.02
CA GLY A 98 8.03 -7.60 21.96
C GLY A 98 7.12 -8.44 22.86
N VAL A 99 5.82 -8.48 22.55
CA VAL A 99 4.82 -9.33 23.20
C VAL A 99 4.32 -10.33 22.16
N ASP A 100 4.15 -11.58 22.60
CA ASP A 100 3.42 -12.61 21.86
C ASP A 100 1.92 -12.27 21.93
N ASN A 101 1.38 -11.69 20.86
CA ASN A 101 0.02 -11.17 20.81
C ASN A 101 -0.99 -12.22 20.38
N ASP A 102 -0.56 -13.20 19.57
CA ASP A 102 -1.41 -14.30 19.09
C ASP A 102 -1.38 -15.55 20.00
N CYS A 103 -0.48 -15.52 20.99
CA CYS A 103 -0.32 -16.47 22.08
C CYS A 103 0.16 -17.86 21.65
N ASP A 104 0.96 -17.92 20.58
CA ASP A 104 1.51 -19.17 20.03
C ASP A 104 2.87 -19.61 20.62
N GLU A 105 3.35 -18.89 21.65
CA GLU A 105 4.65 -19.02 22.32
C GLU A 105 5.85 -18.47 21.53
N ILE A 106 5.61 -17.87 20.36
CA ILE A 106 6.60 -17.14 19.57
C ILE A 106 6.33 -15.65 19.75
N VAL A 107 7.39 -14.86 19.88
CA VAL A 107 7.27 -13.41 20.07
C VAL A 107 7.61 -12.76 18.73
N ASP A 108 6.72 -11.87 18.27
CA ASP A 108 6.89 -11.04 17.08
C ASP A 108 7.15 -11.85 15.78
N GLU A 109 6.50 -13.00 15.59
CA GLU A 109 6.60 -13.74 14.33
C GLU A 109 5.96 -12.99 13.16
N GLY A 110 6.60 -13.09 11.99
CA GLY A 110 6.19 -12.30 10.82
C GLY A 110 6.59 -10.81 10.90
N CYS A 111 7.37 -10.40 11.90
CA CYS A 111 7.98 -9.07 11.97
C CYS A 111 9.36 -9.07 11.28
N ASP A 112 9.39 -8.79 9.98
CA ASP A 112 10.64 -8.79 9.19
C ASP A 112 11.56 -7.61 9.55
N CYS A 113 11.03 -6.57 10.19
CA CYS A 113 11.75 -5.35 10.51
C CYS A 113 11.15 -4.61 11.72
N GLU A 114 11.90 -3.67 12.30
CA GLU A 114 11.39 -2.80 13.35
C GLU A 114 10.50 -1.71 12.73
N ILE A 115 9.26 -1.58 13.18
CA ILE A 115 8.30 -0.60 12.64
C ILE A 115 8.89 0.82 12.69
N GLY A 116 8.88 1.51 11.55
CA GLY A 116 9.45 2.85 11.39
C GLY A 116 10.96 2.86 11.09
N ALA A 117 11.65 1.72 11.09
CA ALA A 117 13.00 1.64 10.58
C ALA A 117 13.04 2.06 9.10
N THR A 118 14.08 2.79 8.72
CA THR A 118 14.26 3.28 7.35
C THR A 118 15.61 2.89 6.80
N VAL A 119 15.62 2.51 5.52
CA VAL A 119 16.84 2.14 4.79
C VAL A 119 16.81 2.81 3.42
N ASP A 120 17.96 3.24 2.93
CA ASP A 120 18.07 3.79 1.58
C ASP A 120 17.89 2.67 0.55
N CYS A 121 17.29 3.00 -0.60
CA CYS A 121 17.06 2.06 -1.69
C CYS A 121 17.27 2.72 -3.05
N TYR A 122 17.66 1.93 -4.03
CA TYR A 122 17.76 2.36 -5.42
C TYR A 122 17.54 1.16 -6.33
N GLU A 123 16.53 1.21 -7.18
CA GLU A 123 16.11 0.08 -8.02
C GLU A 123 16.71 0.16 -9.44
N GLY A 124 17.48 1.21 -9.73
CA GLY A 124 18.17 1.42 -11.00
C GLY A 124 19.55 0.76 -11.05
N PRO A 125 20.25 0.86 -12.20
CA PRO A 125 21.63 0.43 -12.32
C PRO A 125 22.55 1.17 -11.32
N ALA A 126 23.38 0.46 -10.57
CA ALA A 126 24.21 1.09 -9.52
C ALA A 126 25.13 2.23 -10.01
N ILE A 127 25.45 2.28 -11.32
CA ILE A 127 26.29 3.34 -11.90
C ILE A 127 25.54 4.66 -12.09
N THR A 128 24.21 4.64 -12.13
CA THR A 128 23.37 5.84 -12.31
C THR A 128 22.94 6.44 -10.97
N GLU A 129 23.27 5.79 -9.84
CA GLU A 129 22.87 6.28 -8.51
C GLU A 129 23.56 7.61 -8.18
N GLY A 130 22.77 8.66 -7.99
CA GLY A 130 23.28 9.99 -7.65
C GLY A 130 23.88 10.76 -8.83
N VAL A 131 23.68 10.28 -10.05
CA VAL A 131 24.07 10.94 -11.30
C VAL A 131 22.85 11.70 -11.84
N GLY A 132 23.07 12.93 -12.31
CA GLY A 132 21.99 13.74 -12.88
C GLY A 132 20.79 13.91 -11.95
N SER A 133 19.61 13.62 -12.48
CA SER A 133 18.33 13.61 -11.75
C SER A 133 18.11 12.33 -10.93
N CYS A 134 18.88 11.27 -11.17
CA CYS A 134 18.71 10.00 -10.49
C CYS A 134 19.12 10.06 -9.03
N VAL A 135 18.17 9.79 -8.15
CA VAL A 135 18.38 9.79 -6.71
C VAL A 135 17.85 8.52 -6.07
N ARG A 136 18.52 8.10 -5.01
CA ARG A 136 18.05 7.03 -4.12
C ARG A 136 16.77 7.44 -3.40
N GLY A 137 15.89 6.46 -3.24
CA GLY A 137 14.71 6.56 -2.41
C GLY A 137 14.95 6.00 -1.01
N ARG A 138 13.85 5.73 -0.32
CA ARG A 138 13.85 5.10 1.00
C ARG A 138 12.74 4.06 1.08
N ILE A 139 13.06 2.93 1.71
CA ILE A 139 12.08 1.98 2.20
C ILE A 139 11.84 2.22 3.69
N THR A 140 10.59 2.07 4.12
CA THR A 140 10.19 2.21 5.52
C THR A 140 9.52 0.93 5.98
N CYS A 141 9.89 0.43 7.14
CA CYS A 141 9.20 -0.70 7.74
C CYS A 141 7.81 -0.27 8.23
N THR A 142 6.77 -0.94 7.78
CA THR A 142 5.38 -0.64 8.10
C THR A 142 4.64 -1.88 8.60
N PRO A 143 3.62 -1.73 9.46
CA PRO A 143 2.75 -2.84 9.85
C PRO A 143 2.06 -3.46 8.64
N THR A 144 1.90 -4.78 8.63
CA THR A 144 1.18 -5.50 7.57
C THR A 144 -0.28 -5.75 7.92
N PRO A 145 -1.20 -5.79 6.93
CA PRO A 145 -2.58 -6.20 7.18
C PRO A 145 -2.63 -7.64 7.71
N GLY A 146 -3.15 -7.82 8.92
CA GLY A 146 -3.22 -9.13 9.57
C GLY A 146 -2.08 -9.44 10.53
N GLY A 147 -1.34 -8.42 11.00
CA GLY A 147 -0.23 -8.58 11.94
C GLY A 147 1.12 -8.63 11.23
N GLY A 148 2.19 -8.42 11.99
CA GLY A 148 3.56 -8.40 11.51
C GLY A 148 4.00 -7.07 10.90
N SER A 149 5.18 -7.08 10.29
CA SER A 149 5.75 -5.89 9.66
C SER A 149 6.65 -6.25 8.48
N SER A 150 6.69 -5.36 7.48
CA SER A 150 7.54 -5.51 6.30
C SER A 150 7.96 -4.16 5.74
N PHE A 151 9.04 -4.15 4.94
CA PHE A 151 9.48 -2.95 4.24
C PHE A 151 8.53 -2.58 3.11
N SER A 152 8.25 -1.29 2.99
CA SER A 152 7.56 -0.70 1.85
C SER A 152 8.35 -0.87 0.54
N GLY A 153 7.71 -0.49 -0.58
CA GLY A 153 8.43 -0.23 -1.82
C GLY A 153 9.40 0.96 -1.70
N CYS A 154 10.30 1.10 -2.68
CA CYS A 154 11.30 2.16 -2.70
C CYS A 154 10.68 3.52 -3.05
N GLU A 155 10.34 4.31 -2.03
CA GLU A 155 9.69 5.61 -2.22
C GLU A 155 10.69 6.72 -2.49
N GLY A 156 10.37 7.59 -3.45
CA GLY A 156 11.18 8.77 -3.77
C GLY A 156 12.46 8.50 -4.56
N SER A 157 12.66 7.27 -5.06
CA SER A 157 13.72 7.03 -6.03
C SER A 157 13.36 7.64 -7.39
N VAL A 158 14.36 8.21 -8.06
CA VAL A 158 14.27 8.67 -9.45
C VAL A 158 15.21 7.79 -10.26
N LEU A 159 14.66 7.05 -11.22
CA LEU A 159 15.38 6.12 -12.07
C LEU A 159 15.69 6.76 -13.43
N PRO A 160 16.69 6.25 -14.16
CA PRO A 160 16.99 6.71 -15.51
C PRO A 160 15.76 6.70 -16.42
N SER A 161 15.58 7.76 -17.20
CA SER A 161 14.57 7.90 -18.25
C SER A 161 15.18 8.48 -19.52
N GLU A 162 14.42 8.58 -20.60
CA GLU A 162 14.92 9.25 -21.81
C GLU A 162 15.10 10.76 -21.56
N GLU A 163 16.12 11.36 -22.19
CA GLU A 163 16.43 12.79 -22.10
C GLU A 163 15.24 13.68 -22.47
N ILE A 164 15.02 14.70 -21.64
CA ILE A 164 14.04 15.74 -21.89
C ILE A 164 14.83 16.95 -22.39
N CYS A 165 15.05 17.00 -23.70
CA CYS A 165 15.87 17.98 -24.45
C CYS A 165 15.54 19.48 -24.19
N ASP A 166 15.64 19.96 -22.96
CA ASP A 166 15.15 21.25 -22.46
C ASP A 166 16.25 22.10 -21.83
N GLY A 167 17.47 21.60 -21.73
CA GLY A 167 18.60 22.34 -21.16
C GLY A 167 18.75 22.19 -19.66
N ALA A 168 17.91 21.42 -18.97
CA ALA A 168 17.78 21.48 -17.52
C ALA A 168 18.48 20.34 -16.76
N GLY A 169 18.63 19.15 -17.36
CA GLY A 169 18.99 17.96 -16.61
C GLY A 169 19.67 16.85 -17.41
N ASP A 170 20.05 15.83 -16.65
CA ASP A 170 20.57 14.55 -17.09
C ASP A 170 19.55 13.53 -16.56
N GLU A 171 18.63 13.12 -17.42
CA GLU A 171 17.49 12.27 -17.08
C GLU A 171 17.80 10.79 -17.25
N ASP A 172 18.71 10.45 -18.16
CA ASP A 172 19.17 9.09 -18.38
C ASP A 172 20.34 8.69 -17.46
N CYS A 173 20.88 9.69 -16.75
CA CYS A 173 21.87 9.57 -15.70
C CYS A 173 23.19 9.00 -16.21
N ASP A 174 23.61 9.41 -17.41
CA ASP A 174 24.84 9.01 -18.08
C ASP A 174 26.01 10.02 -17.97
N GLU A 175 25.82 11.08 -17.17
CA GLU A 175 26.73 12.22 -16.95
C GLU A 175 26.73 13.28 -18.07
N LEU A 176 25.89 13.14 -19.09
CA LEU A 176 25.67 14.13 -20.15
C LEU A 176 24.31 14.82 -19.95
N ILE A 177 24.15 15.98 -20.59
CA ILE A 177 22.93 16.78 -20.53
C ILE A 177 22.45 16.93 -21.97
N ASP A 178 21.20 16.56 -22.22
CA ASP A 178 20.50 16.66 -23.50
C ASP A 178 21.27 16.02 -24.68
N GLU A 179 21.91 14.86 -24.49
CA GLU A 179 22.52 14.11 -25.58
C GLU A 179 21.47 13.38 -26.44
N GLY A 180 21.82 13.12 -27.70
CA GLY A 180 20.87 12.52 -28.65
C GLY A 180 19.74 13.46 -29.12
N CYS A 181 19.71 14.71 -28.67
CA CYS A 181 18.73 15.72 -29.08
C CYS A 181 19.05 16.36 -30.45
N ASP A 182 18.03 16.48 -31.32
CA ASP A 182 18.14 17.20 -32.59
C ASP A 182 18.30 18.73 -32.40
N CYS A 183 17.68 19.25 -31.34
CA CYS A 183 17.74 20.64 -30.92
C CYS A 183 17.31 20.79 -29.45
N LEU A 184 17.66 21.91 -28.83
CA LEU A 184 17.23 22.25 -27.47
C LEU A 184 15.90 23.00 -27.50
N LEU A 185 14.96 22.61 -26.65
CA LEU A 185 13.62 23.18 -26.61
C LEU A 185 13.64 24.72 -26.48
N GLY A 186 12.93 25.41 -27.36
CA GLY A 186 12.87 26.87 -27.40
C GLY A 186 14.04 27.55 -28.13
N SER A 187 15.05 26.80 -28.60
CA SER A 187 16.03 27.35 -29.55
C SER A 187 15.37 27.69 -30.90
N SER A 188 15.93 28.63 -31.64
CA SER A 188 15.45 29.00 -32.97
C SER A 188 16.59 29.24 -33.96
N HIS A 189 16.33 28.98 -35.24
CA HIS A 189 17.30 29.19 -36.32
C HIS A 189 16.61 29.56 -37.64
N ASP A 190 17.38 30.17 -38.54
CA ASP A 190 16.91 30.53 -39.87
C ASP A 190 16.75 29.28 -40.75
N CYS A 191 15.70 29.27 -41.55
CA CYS A 191 15.40 28.18 -42.48
C CYS A 191 15.05 28.73 -43.86
N TYR A 192 15.36 27.96 -44.90
CA TYR A 192 14.98 28.30 -46.25
C TYR A 192 14.90 27.04 -47.11
N GLY A 193 13.69 26.68 -47.56
CA GLY A 193 13.42 25.53 -48.42
C GLY A 193 13.47 25.85 -49.92
N GLY A 194 13.78 27.10 -50.30
CA GLY A 194 13.93 27.52 -51.69
C GLY A 194 15.24 27.04 -52.34
N ALA A 195 15.43 27.34 -53.63
CA ALA A 195 16.64 26.95 -54.34
C ALA A 195 17.89 27.65 -53.74
N PRO A 196 19.07 26.99 -53.69
CA PRO A 196 20.28 27.65 -53.21
C PRO A 196 20.58 28.92 -54.02
N GLY A 197 20.81 30.03 -53.31
CA GLY A 197 21.13 31.33 -53.92
C GLY A 197 19.94 32.26 -54.14
N THR A 198 18.70 31.83 -53.88
CA THR A 198 17.50 32.69 -54.01
C THR A 198 17.08 33.34 -52.69
N ALA A 199 17.65 32.93 -51.55
CA ALA A 199 17.33 33.49 -50.25
C ALA A 199 17.75 34.98 -50.16
N GLY A 200 16.81 35.86 -49.81
CA GLY A 200 17.06 37.30 -49.70
C GLY A 200 17.16 38.03 -51.04
N ILE A 201 16.82 37.37 -52.14
CA ILE A 201 16.76 37.96 -53.48
C ILE A 201 15.30 38.28 -53.82
N GLY A 202 15.03 39.49 -54.31
CA GLY A 202 13.67 39.91 -54.62
C GLY A 202 12.73 39.82 -53.42
N GLU A 203 11.57 39.19 -53.63
CA GLU A 203 10.59 38.93 -52.58
C GLU A 203 10.92 37.68 -51.73
N CYS A 204 11.94 36.91 -52.09
CA CYS A 204 12.31 35.71 -51.34
C CYS A 204 12.98 36.05 -50.01
N ALA A 205 12.49 35.44 -48.94
CA ALA A 205 12.99 35.62 -47.59
C ALA A 205 13.17 34.28 -46.90
N ALA A 206 14.21 34.17 -46.07
CA ALA A 206 14.34 33.09 -45.11
C ALA A 206 13.22 33.19 -44.06
N GLY A 207 12.76 32.03 -43.59
CA GLY A 207 11.88 31.92 -42.43
C GLY A 207 12.65 31.57 -41.17
N THR A 208 11.92 31.23 -40.12
CA THR A 208 12.47 30.74 -38.85
C THR A 208 11.84 29.40 -38.49
N GLN A 209 12.65 28.50 -37.95
CA GLN A 209 12.20 27.30 -37.24
C GLN A 209 12.50 27.45 -35.76
N ASP A 210 11.57 26.98 -34.95
CA ASP A 210 11.70 26.91 -33.50
C ASP A 210 11.75 25.44 -33.09
N CYS A 211 12.60 25.11 -32.14
CA CYS A 211 12.66 23.78 -31.55
C CYS A 211 11.50 23.64 -30.56
N VAL A 212 10.60 22.69 -30.82
CA VAL A 212 9.34 22.52 -30.09
C VAL A 212 9.08 21.06 -29.77
N MET A 213 8.19 20.80 -28.82
CA MET A 213 7.62 19.47 -28.60
C MET A 213 6.74 19.09 -29.80
N LEU A 214 7.08 18.01 -30.48
CA LEU A 214 6.34 17.43 -31.58
C LEU A 214 5.14 16.61 -31.06
N PRO A 215 4.12 16.34 -31.92
CA PRO A 215 2.92 15.61 -31.50
C PRO A 215 3.15 14.18 -31.01
N ASP A 216 4.30 13.58 -31.33
CA ASP A 216 4.71 12.26 -30.87
C ASP A 216 5.45 12.27 -29.51
N GLY A 217 5.65 13.46 -28.92
CA GLY A 217 6.33 13.65 -27.65
C GLY A 217 7.84 13.89 -27.76
N SER A 218 8.42 13.82 -28.97
CA SER A 218 9.84 14.13 -29.19
C SER A 218 10.09 15.64 -29.31
N VAL A 219 11.33 16.08 -29.09
CA VAL A 219 11.75 17.46 -29.33
C VAL A 219 12.37 17.57 -30.73
N GLY A 220 11.91 18.54 -31.52
CA GLY A 220 12.41 18.74 -32.88
C GLY A 220 12.02 20.08 -33.51
N TRP A 221 12.58 20.36 -34.69
CA TRP A 221 12.33 21.62 -35.41
C TRP A 221 10.91 21.70 -35.96
N SER A 222 10.26 22.85 -35.76
CA SER A 222 8.96 23.17 -36.35
C SER A 222 9.04 23.33 -37.88
N ALA A 223 7.89 23.55 -38.52
CA ALA A 223 7.88 23.94 -39.94
C ALA A 223 8.51 25.33 -40.13
N CYS A 224 9.23 25.51 -41.24
CA CYS A 224 9.81 26.80 -41.60
C CYS A 224 8.71 27.85 -41.78
N THR A 225 8.63 28.80 -40.84
CA THR A 225 7.56 29.80 -40.81
C THR A 225 8.09 31.14 -41.29
N GLY A 226 7.32 31.82 -42.15
CA GLY A 226 7.70 33.12 -42.69
C GLY A 226 8.65 33.08 -43.89
N GLU A 227 9.01 31.90 -44.40
CA GLU A 227 9.77 31.82 -45.65
C GLU A 227 8.92 32.27 -46.85
N ALA A 228 9.55 33.04 -47.74
CA ALA A 228 9.05 33.33 -49.07
C ALA A 228 9.97 32.66 -50.09
N ARG A 229 9.43 31.68 -50.82
CA ARG A 229 10.16 30.84 -51.77
C ARG A 229 9.93 31.31 -53.21
N PRO A 230 10.82 30.96 -54.16
CA PRO A 230 10.66 31.32 -55.57
C PRO A 230 9.30 30.88 -56.10
N GLY A 231 8.57 31.86 -56.63
CA GLY A 231 7.29 31.71 -57.27
C GLY A 231 7.41 31.64 -58.79
N THR A 232 6.26 31.72 -59.45
CA THR A 232 6.23 31.96 -60.90
C THR A 232 6.21 33.47 -61.12
N GLU A 233 7.12 33.95 -61.96
CA GLU A 233 7.24 35.36 -62.33
C GLU A 233 5.95 35.92 -62.93
N VAL A 234 5.50 37.07 -62.42
CA VAL A 234 4.32 37.77 -62.91
C VAL A 234 4.74 39.11 -63.50
N CYS A 235 4.90 39.17 -64.82
CA CYS A 235 5.51 40.29 -65.56
C CYS A 235 4.69 41.61 -65.62
N THR A 236 3.93 41.96 -64.58
CA THR A 236 3.15 43.20 -64.50
C THR A 236 3.27 43.89 -63.13
N GLY A 237 4.15 43.41 -62.26
CA GLY A 237 4.22 43.76 -60.84
C GLY A 237 5.43 44.61 -60.45
N GLY A 238 6.49 44.63 -61.24
CA GLY A 238 7.78 45.27 -60.91
C GLY A 238 8.52 44.61 -59.76
N LEU A 239 8.16 43.37 -59.42
CA LEU A 239 8.77 42.56 -58.37
C LEU A 239 9.64 41.47 -59.01
N ASP A 240 10.43 40.81 -58.19
CA ASP A 240 11.26 39.66 -58.56
C ASP A 240 10.70 38.47 -57.75
N GLU A 241 9.75 37.76 -58.35
CA GLU A 241 8.99 36.70 -57.66
C GLU A 241 9.62 35.33 -57.86
N ASP A 242 10.38 35.13 -58.93
CA ASP A 242 11.19 33.93 -59.13
C ASP A 242 12.58 34.00 -58.47
N CYS A 243 12.93 35.17 -57.91
CA CYS A 243 14.10 35.41 -57.09
C CYS A 243 15.41 35.15 -57.83
N ASP A 244 15.43 35.45 -59.13
CA ASP A 244 16.60 35.34 -60.00
C ASP A 244 17.49 36.60 -60.01
N GLY A 245 17.03 37.66 -59.34
CA GLY A 245 17.71 38.95 -59.22
C GLY A 245 17.31 39.99 -60.26
N LEU A 246 16.28 39.72 -61.06
CA LEU A 246 15.74 40.61 -62.08
C LEU A 246 14.28 40.95 -61.77
N THR A 247 13.91 42.23 -61.87
CA THR A 247 12.50 42.67 -61.80
C THR A 247 11.94 42.87 -63.21
N ASP A 248 10.64 42.64 -63.41
CA ASP A 248 9.93 42.90 -64.68
C ASP A 248 9.93 44.35 -65.20
#